data_AF-A0A920NHE4-F1
#
_entry.id   AF-A0A920NHE4-F1
#
_cell.length_a   1.000
_cell.length_b   1.000
_cell.length_c   1.000
_cell.angle_alpha   90.00
_cell.angle_beta   90.00
_cell.angle_gamma   90.00
#
_symmetry.space_group_name_H-M   'P 1'
#
loop_
_entity.id
_entity.type
_entity.pdbx_description
1 polymer ?
#
loop_
_entity_poly.entity_id
_entity_poly.type
_entity_poly.pdbx_seq_one_letter_code
_entity_poly.pdbx_strand_id
1 'polypeptide(L)'
;MWAFREGQDVPDNWMLTADGAKSTNPADFLNADGSESTGTQYPIGEFKGYGLALFTDVLCGVMSGSLFGTQCFQGDVNHDVGHMIMAFNPEFFMEKKKFQERLEQLVGEIRSAKPIEGRTVYLPGELEFLTERDSINPESD
;
A
#
# COMPACT_ATOMS: atom_id res chain seq x y z
N MET A 1 11.98 10.05 -5.76
CA MET A 1 10.62 9.75 -6.27
C MET A 1 10.64 9.63 -7.80
N TRP A 2 9.90 8.71 -8.43
CA TRP A 2 9.90 8.56 -9.91
C TRP A 2 9.37 9.81 -10.64
N ALA A 3 8.29 10.41 -10.13
CA ALA A 3 7.66 11.60 -10.73
C ALA A 3 8.64 12.79 -10.76
N PHE A 4 9.43 12.99 -9.71
CA PHE A 4 10.51 13.98 -9.69
C PHE A 4 11.56 13.75 -10.79
N ARG A 5 12.00 12.51 -10.99
CA ARG A 5 12.98 12.18 -12.05
C ARG A 5 12.41 12.42 -13.46
N GLU A 6 11.11 12.22 -13.63
CA GLU A 6 10.40 12.39 -14.90
C GLU A 6 9.87 13.81 -15.10
N GLY A 7 10.02 14.69 -14.10
CA GLY A 7 9.49 16.06 -14.14
C GLY A 7 7.96 16.10 -14.25
N GLN A 8 7.26 15.10 -13.71
CA GLN A 8 5.81 15.02 -13.75
C GLN A 8 5.18 15.49 -12.44
N ASP A 9 4.08 16.24 -12.57
CA ASP A 9 3.22 16.60 -11.45
C ASP A 9 2.51 15.36 -10.88
N VAL A 10 2.19 15.44 -9.60
CA VAL A 10 1.47 14.40 -8.85
C VAL A 10 0.16 14.95 -8.28
N PRO A 11 -0.80 14.08 -7.96
CA PRO A 11 -2.00 14.49 -7.22
C PRO A 11 -1.67 15.21 -5.90
N ASP A 12 -2.49 16.19 -5.53
CA ASP A 12 -2.34 17.02 -4.32
C ASP A 12 -2.56 16.26 -3.00
N ASN A 13 -2.89 14.97 -3.08
CA ASN A 13 -3.17 14.09 -1.95
C ASN A 13 -2.08 13.03 -1.72
N TRP A 14 -0.89 13.20 -2.30
CA TRP A 14 0.24 12.28 -2.10
C TRP A 14 1.22 12.75 -1.03
N MET A 15 1.39 14.07 -0.87
CA MET A 15 2.42 14.63 -0.01
C MET A 15 2.05 16.01 0.55
N LEU A 16 2.72 16.37 1.64
CA LEU A 16 2.71 17.69 2.23
C LEU A 16 4.12 18.27 2.16
N THR A 17 4.19 19.58 1.98
CA THR A 17 5.41 20.38 2.11
C THR A 17 5.90 20.42 3.56
N ALA A 18 7.11 20.96 3.79
CA ALA A 18 7.68 21.10 5.13
C ALA A 18 6.82 21.94 6.10
N ASP A 19 6.05 22.90 5.58
CA ASP A 19 5.08 23.73 6.32
C ASP A 19 3.68 23.08 6.45
N GLY A 20 3.49 21.89 5.87
CA GLY A 20 2.26 21.11 6.01
C GLY A 20 1.18 21.43 4.97
N ALA A 21 1.50 22.18 3.91
CA ALA A 21 0.58 22.47 2.81
C ALA A 21 0.58 21.31 1.80
N LYS A 22 -0.54 21.12 1.09
CA LYS A 22 -0.61 20.19 -0.05
C LYS A 22 0.13 20.78 -1.25
N SER A 23 0.85 19.93 -1.99
CA SER A 23 1.49 20.32 -3.26
C SER A 23 1.34 19.23 -4.32
N THR A 24 1.32 19.66 -5.58
CA THR A 24 1.35 18.79 -6.77
C THR A 24 2.75 18.68 -7.37
N ASN A 25 3.71 19.47 -6.91
CA ASN A 25 5.08 19.51 -7.42
C ASN A 25 6.00 18.66 -6.53
N PRO A 26 6.57 17.54 -7.04
CA PRO A 26 7.50 16.71 -6.26
C PRO A 26 8.74 17.45 -5.72
N ALA A 27 9.14 18.56 -6.36
CA ALA A 27 10.26 19.37 -5.89
C ALA A 27 9.98 20.14 -4.59
N ASP A 28 8.70 20.31 -4.20
CA ASP A 28 8.34 20.93 -2.92
C ASP A 28 8.45 19.96 -1.74
N PHE A 29 8.61 18.66 -2.02
CA PHE A 29 8.70 17.57 -1.05
C PHE A 29 10.12 17.01 -0.89
N LEU A 30 10.99 17.24 -1.87
CA LEU A 30 12.36 16.73 -1.88
C LEU A 30 13.39 17.86 -1.74
N ASN A 31 14.59 17.52 -1.29
CA ASN A 31 15.74 18.41 -1.42
C ASN A 31 16.19 18.57 -2.89
N ALA A 32 17.13 19.47 -3.15
CA ALA A 32 17.51 19.89 -4.50
C ALA A 32 18.04 18.76 -5.41
N ASP A 33 18.66 17.73 -4.84
CA ASP A 33 19.16 16.57 -5.59
C ASP A 33 18.19 15.37 -5.56
N GLY A 34 17.06 15.48 -4.87
CA GLY A 34 16.03 14.45 -4.78
C GLY A 34 16.37 13.29 -3.85
N SER A 35 17.43 13.39 -3.05
CA SER A 35 17.92 12.32 -2.16
C SER A 35 17.12 12.19 -0.86
N GLU A 36 16.57 13.28 -0.34
CA GLU A 36 15.88 13.30 0.95
C GLU A 36 14.52 14.00 0.86
N SER A 37 13.58 13.54 1.69
CA SER A 37 12.26 14.16 1.82
C SER A 37 12.34 15.30 2.84
N THR A 38 11.93 16.50 2.44
CA THR A 38 11.81 17.68 3.31
C THR A 38 10.39 17.83 3.86
N GLY A 39 9.41 17.21 3.21
CA GLY A 39 8.01 17.14 3.63
C GLY A 39 7.60 15.77 4.17
N THR A 40 6.30 15.54 4.29
CA THR A 40 5.74 14.24 4.75
C THR A 40 4.74 13.65 3.75
N GLN A 41 4.66 12.33 3.69
CA GLN A 41 3.68 11.65 2.84
C GLN A 41 2.26 11.84 3.39
N TYR A 42 1.30 12.06 2.51
CA TYR A 42 -0.09 12.23 2.91
C TYR A 42 -0.75 10.85 3.10
N PRO A 43 -1.42 10.60 4.25
CA PRO A 43 -2.01 9.29 4.52
C PRO A 43 -3.22 9.01 3.63
N ILE A 44 -3.31 7.79 3.10
CA ILE A 44 -4.46 7.34 2.31
C ILE A 44 -5.75 7.40 3.13
N GLY A 45 -6.78 8.07 2.63
CA GLY A 45 -8.03 8.21 3.40
C GLY A 45 -7.86 9.00 4.71
N GLU A 46 -6.88 9.91 4.75
CA GLU A 46 -6.64 10.88 5.81
C GLU A 46 -6.47 10.21 7.19
N PHE A 47 -7.31 10.57 8.17
CA PHE A 47 -7.23 10.07 9.54
C PHE A 47 -7.40 8.55 9.63
N LYS A 48 -8.04 7.89 8.66
CA LYS A 48 -8.14 6.42 8.61
C LYS A 48 -6.82 5.78 8.20
N GLY A 49 -6.13 6.35 7.21
CA GLY A 49 -4.79 5.90 6.81
C GLY A 49 -3.77 6.11 7.91
N TYR A 50 -3.84 7.25 8.59
CA TYR A 50 -3.03 7.51 9.78
C TYR A 50 -3.26 6.45 10.87
N GLY A 51 -4.53 6.14 11.17
CA GLY A 51 -4.88 5.11 12.16
C GLY A 51 -4.36 3.72 11.77
N LEU A 52 -4.43 3.35 10.49
CA LEU A 52 -3.87 2.09 9.98
C LEU A 52 -2.34 2.06 10.07
N ALA A 53 -1.66 3.16 9.71
CA ALA A 53 -0.21 3.26 9.83
C ALA A 53 0.25 3.15 11.30
N LEU A 54 -0.46 3.82 12.22
CA LEU A 54 -0.18 3.74 13.66
C LEU A 54 -0.40 2.31 14.18
N PHE A 55 -1.47 1.63 13.76
CA PHE A 55 -1.72 0.24 14.12
C PHE A 55 -0.57 -0.68 13.67
N THR A 56 -0.07 -0.48 12.45
CA THR A 56 1.11 -1.21 11.94
C THR A 56 2.35 -0.92 12.77
N ASP A 57 2.63 0.34 13.12
CA ASP A 57 3.81 0.72 13.93
C ASP A 57 3.76 0.12 15.34
N VAL A 58 2.57 0.03 15.95
CA VAL A 58 2.38 -0.65 17.24
C VAL A 58 2.67 -2.14 17.14
N LEU A 59 2.12 -2.83 16.14
CA LEU A 59 2.30 -4.26 15.97
C LEU A 59 3.74 -4.64 15.59
N CYS A 60 4.32 -3.89 14.66
CA CYS A 60 5.61 -4.21 14.06
C CYS A 60 6.79 -3.58 14.78
N GLY A 61 6.66 -2.40 15.39
CA GLY A 61 7.73 -1.73 16.14
C GLY A 61 7.59 -2.01 17.63
N VAL A 62 6.58 -1.41 18.26
CA VAL A 62 6.42 -1.43 19.72
C VAL A 62 6.33 -2.85 20.30
N MET A 63 5.48 -3.70 19.71
CA MET A 63 5.26 -5.06 20.22
C MET A 63 6.38 -6.03 19.90
N SER A 64 7.13 -5.81 18.81
CA SER A 64 8.25 -6.67 18.43
C SER A 64 9.53 -6.34 19.22
N GLY A 65 9.63 -5.11 19.74
CA GLY A 65 10.83 -4.58 20.38
C GLY A 65 11.80 -3.88 19.42
N SER A 66 11.45 -3.77 18.13
CA SER A 66 12.20 -2.97 17.15
C SER A 66 11.95 -1.47 17.30
N LEU A 67 12.64 -0.66 16.50
CA LEU A 67 12.38 0.77 16.42
C LEU A 67 10.94 1.04 15.92
N PHE A 68 10.42 2.20 16.31
CA PHE A 68 9.08 2.64 15.97
C PHE A 68 9.03 4.15 15.69
N GLY A 69 7.94 4.59 15.05
CA GLY A 69 7.69 5.99 14.75
C GLY A 69 8.83 6.66 14.00
N THR A 70 9.29 7.81 14.50
CA THR A 70 10.35 8.60 13.86
C THR A 70 11.76 8.06 14.08
N GLN A 71 11.93 6.96 14.83
CA GLN A 71 13.25 6.35 15.06
C GLN A 71 13.71 5.53 13.85
N CYS A 72 12.76 4.99 13.08
CA CYS A 72 13.02 4.26 11.86
C CYS A 72 13.54 5.21 10.76
N PHE A 73 14.43 4.71 9.90
CA PHE A 73 14.94 5.44 8.72
C PHE A 73 15.63 6.77 9.03
N GLN A 74 16.18 6.94 10.23
CA GLN A 74 17.09 8.04 10.59
C GLN A 74 18.48 7.79 9.97
N GLY A 75 18.57 7.88 8.64
CA GLY A 75 19.77 7.63 7.84
C GLY A 75 20.04 6.16 7.48
N ASP A 76 21.09 5.94 6.67
CA ASP A 76 21.44 4.63 6.07
C ASP A 76 22.09 3.62 7.03
N VAL A 77 22.10 3.92 8.33
CA VAL A 77 22.87 3.16 9.33
C VAL A 77 22.03 2.28 10.23
N ASN A 78 20.72 2.55 10.35
CA ASN A 78 19.86 1.82 11.27
C ASN A 78 18.53 1.41 10.62
N HIS A 79 18.47 0.16 10.18
CA HIS A 79 17.29 -0.48 9.61
C HIS A 79 16.70 -1.53 10.57
N ASP A 80 16.76 -1.28 11.88
CA ASP A 80 16.04 -2.11 12.85
C ASP A 80 14.53 -1.87 12.74
N VAL A 81 13.93 -2.59 11.78
CA VAL A 81 12.50 -2.63 11.53
C VAL A 81 11.96 -3.99 11.93
N GLY A 82 10.81 -4.00 12.59
CA GLY A 82 10.12 -5.23 12.90
C GLY A 82 9.07 -5.57 11.86
N HIS A 83 8.72 -6.85 11.81
CA HIS A 83 7.70 -7.39 10.91
C HIS A 83 6.72 -8.24 11.70
N MET A 84 5.44 -8.18 11.32
CA MET A 84 4.42 -9.09 11.83
C MET A 84 3.86 -9.95 10.70
N ILE A 85 3.81 -11.25 10.92
CA ILE A 85 3.17 -12.21 10.02
C ILE A 85 2.06 -12.91 10.81
N MET A 86 0.84 -12.87 10.28
CA MET A 86 -0.33 -13.53 10.87
C MET A 86 -0.90 -14.56 9.89
N ALA A 87 -1.16 -15.77 10.37
CA ALA A 87 -1.78 -16.83 9.60
C ALA A 87 -3.00 -17.35 10.36
N PHE A 88 -4.14 -17.39 9.67
CA PHE A 88 -5.39 -17.92 10.21
C PHE A 88 -5.77 -19.17 9.42
N ASN A 89 -5.92 -20.30 10.11
CA ASN A 89 -6.45 -21.50 9.47
C ASN A 89 -8.00 -21.42 9.47
N PRO A 90 -8.65 -21.30 8.29
CA PRO A 90 -10.11 -21.15 8.20
C PRO A 90 -10.87 -22.36 8.75
N GLU A 91 -10.25 -23.55 8.77
CA GLU A 91 -10.88 -24.79 9.23
C GLU A 91 -11.15 -24.80 10.75
N PHE A 92 -10.52 -23.91 11.53
CA PHE A 92 -10.89 -23.68 12.93
C PHE A 92 -12.26 -23.00 13.09
N PHE A 93 -12.74 -22.30 12.07
CA PHE A 93 -13.97 -21.52 12.14
C PHE A 93 -15.14 -22.21 11.42
N MET A 94 -14.87 -22.97 10.36
CA MET A 94 -15.88 -23.73 9.61
C MET A 94 -15.26 -24.79 8.70
N GLU A 95 -16.07 -25.74 8.23
CA GLU A 95 -15.65 -26.73 7.22
C GLU A 95 -15.09 -26.05 5.96
N LYS A 96 -13.97 -26.57 5.44
CA LYS A 96 -13.27 -26.04 4.26
C LYS A 96 -14.18 -25.80 3.05
N LYS A 97 -15.05 -26.76 2.73
CA LYS A 97 -15.98 -26.65 1.60
C LYS A 97 -16.91 -25.45 1.76
N LYS A 98 -17.49 -25.29 2.97
CA LYS A 98 -18.36 -24.16 3.29
C LYS A 98 -17.63 -22.82 3.26
N PHE A 99 -16.36 -22.78 3.68
CA PHE A 99 -15.53 -21.60 3.54
C PHE A 99 -15.33 -21.21 2.06
N GLN A 100 -15.00 -22.19 1.21
CA GLN A 100 -14.83 -21.97 -0.24
C GLN A 100 -16.12 -21.48 -0.90
N GLU A 101 -17.27 -22.10 -0.62
CA GLU A 101 -18.57 -21.69 -1.15
C GLU A 101 -18.89 -20.22 -0.80
N ARG A 102 -18.61 -19.81 0.44
CA ARG A 102 -18.84 -18.43 0.90
C ARG A 102 -17.86 -17.43 0.28
N LEU A 103 -16.61 -17.84 0.07
CA LEU A 103 -15.62 -17.03 -0.60
C LEU A 103 -15.97 -16.82 -2.08
N GLU A 104 -16.39 -17.88 -2.77
CA GLU A 104 -16.87 -17.83 -4.15
C GLU A 104 -18.10 -16.92 -4.28
N GLN A 105 -19.03 -16.99 -3.33
CA GLN A 105 -20.17 -16.08 -3.28
C GLN A 105 -19.72 -14.62 -3.19
N LEU A 106 -18.83 -14.28 -2.25
CA LEU A 106 -18.31 -12.91 -2.09
C LEU A 106 -17.60 -12.42 -3.37
N VAL A 107 -16.77 -13.28 -3.97
CA VAL A 107 -16.09 -12.96 -5.23
C VAL A 107 -17.10 -12.71 -6.35
N GLY A 108 -18.13 -13.56 -6.45
CA GLY A 108 -19.22 -13.37 -7.42
C GLY A 108 -19.97 -12.06 -7.22
N GLU A 109 -20.28 -11.70 -5.97
CA GLU A 109 -20.91 -10.43 -5.62
C GLU A 109 -20.07 -9.23 -6.07
N ILE A 110 -18.77 -9.22 -5.75
CA ILE A 110 -17.85 -8.14 -6.16
C ILE A 110 -17.78 -8.04 -7.69
N ARG A 111 -17.61 -9.16 -8.39
CA ARG A 111 -17.51 -9.18 -9.87
C ARG A 111 -18.81 -8.80 -10.57
N SER A 112 -19.94 -9.02 -9.92
CA SER A 112 -21.25 -8.62 -10.45
C SER A 112 -21.54 -7.13 -10.33
N ALA A 113 -20.69 -6.38 -9.61
CA ALA A 113 -20.88 -4.94 -9.44
C ALA A 113 -20.92 -4.22 -10.79
N LYS A 114 -21.87 -3.29 -10.94
CA LYS A 114 -21.98 -2.48 -12.15
C LYS A 114 -20.69 -1.68 -12.34
N PRO A 115 -19.96 -1.85 -13.44
CA PRO A 115 -18.69 -1.18 -13.60
C PRO A 115 -18.85 0.31 -13.92
N ILE A 116 -17.90 1.12 -13.44
CA ILE A 116 -17.85 2.57 -13.71
C ILE A 116 -17.23 2.76 -15.08
N GLU A 117 -17.93 3.48 -15.98
CA GLU A 117 -17.43 3.82 -17.33
C GLU A 117 -16.98 2.59 -18.15
N GLY A 118 -17.56 1.42 -17.89
CA GLY A 118 -17.19 0.18 -18.58
C GLY A 118 -15.84 -0.42 -18.17
N ARG A 119 -15.18 0.10 -17.12
CA ARG A 119 -13.93 -0.45 -16.60
C ARG A 119 -14.17 -1.77 -15.88
N THR A 120 -13.30 -2.77 -16.04
CA THR A 120 -13.43 -4.05 -15.34
C THR A 120 -13.29 -3.88 -13.81
N VAL A 121 -14.11 -4.60 -13.05
CA VAL A 121 -13.98 -4.71 -11.59
C VAL A 121 -12.99 -5.84 -11.27
N TYR A 122 -11.90 -5.50 -10.60
CA TYR A 122 -10.86 -6.44 -10.20
C TYR A 122 -10.92 -6.70 -8.69
N LEU A 123 -10.57 -7.92 -8.29
CA LEU A 123 -10.21 -8.21 -6.92
C LEU A 123 -8.81 -7.66 -6.60
N PRO A 124 -8.51 -7.27 -5.35
CA PRO A 124 -7.14 -7.01 -4.93
C PRO A 124 -6.25 -8.23 -5.22
N GLY A 125 -5.13 -8.03 -5.91
CA GLY A 125 -4.20 -9.11 -6.32
C GLY A 125 -4.48 -9.72 -7.69
N GLU A 126 -5.62 -9.42 -8.33
CA GLU A 126 -5.97 -10.01 -9.62
C GLU A 126 -5.12 -9.46 -10.78
N LEU A 127 -4.81 -8.16 -10.78
CA LEU A 127 -3.95 -7.54 -11.79
C LEU A 127 -2.53 -8.09 -11.71
N GLU A 128 -2.02 -8.25 -10.49
CA GLU A 128 -0.72 -8.86 -10.21
C GLU A 128 -0.68 -10.31 -10.70
N PHE A 129 -1.72 -11.10 -10.42
CA PHE A 129 -1.84 -12.49 -10.90
C PHE A 129 -1.84 -12.60 -12.44
N LEU A 130 -2.56 -11.70 -13.12
CA LEU A 130 -2.58 -11.66 -14.59
C LEU A 130 -1.21 -11.28 -15.15
N THR A 131 -0.58 -10.25 -14.57
CA THR A 131 0.76 -9.79 -14.99
C THR A 131 1.80 -10.88 -14.80
N GLU A 132 1.78 -11.59 -13.67
CA GLU A 132 2.66 -12.73 -13.40
C GLU A 132 2.47 -13.83 -14.44
N ARG A 133 1.21 -14.25 -14.69
CA ARG A 133 0.89 -15.27 -15.68
C ARG A 133 1.43 -14.91 -17.07
N ASP A 134 1.22 -13.68 -17.50
CA ASP A 134 1.61 -13.23 -18.84
C ASP A 134 3.15 -13.09 -18.96
N SER A 135 3.84 -12.69 -17.88
CA SER A 135 5.30 -12.67 -17.83
C SER A 135 5.95 -14.06 -17.90
N ILE A 136 5.25 -15.09 -17.43
CA ILE A 136 5.75 -16.48 -17.41
C ILE A 136 5.49 -17.17 -18.77
N ASN A 137 4.49 -16.73 -19.54
CA ASN A 137 4.14 -17.27 -20.86
C ASN A 137 4.13 -16.18 -21.95
N PRO A 138 5.30 -15.72 -22.43
CA PRO A 138 5.38 -14.62 -23.40
C PRO A 138 4.95 -14.97 -24.84
N GLU A 139 4.49 -16.19 -25.14
CA GLU A 139 4.14 -16.65 -26.50
C GLU A 139 2.63 -16.90 -26.74
N SER A 140 1.73 -16.34 -25.93
CA SER A 140 0.27 -16.53 -26.12
C SER A 140 -0.47 -15.43 -26.90
N ASP A 141 0.25 -14.56 -27.62
CA ASP A 141 -0.32 -13.58 -28.58
C ASP A 141 -0.06 -13.98 -30.04
#